data_AF-A0A7C0YGX7-F1
#
_entry.id   AF-A0A7C0YGX7-F1
#
_cell.length_a   1.000
_cell.length_b   1.000
_cell.length_c   1.000
_cell.angle_alpha   90.00
_cell.angle_beta   90.00
_cell.angle_gamma   90.00
#
_symmetry.space_group_name_H-M   'P 1'
#
loop_
_entity.id
_entity.type
_entity.pdbx_description
1 polymer ?
#
loop_
_entity_poly.entity_id
_entity_poly.type
_entity_poly.pdbx_seq_one_letter_code
_entity_poly.pdbx_strand_id
1 'polypeptide(L)'
;MPQFYNKQEYEEWKAKKLLNRSSGVLPAKNREMSRLAGTKEKVGLFGVIAVSIGVFLPFFKSPVIGGVTYFGNGEGDAVMLLVASVISLVLILINRMKWIWLSGGWGLVTFTLSLYNFQTKMTEIQGGLSIRLTDNPVKQYADAMGDAIQLEVGVPVLIIGISMILLSAYLNSKNY
;
A
#
# COMPACT_ATOMS: atom_id res chain seq x y z
N MET A 1 -30.83 -37.37 -15.68
CA MET A 1 -29.76 -38.22 -16.26
C MET A 1 -30.09 -38.43 -17.73
N PRO A 2 -29.12 -38.41 -18.65
CA PRO A 2 -29.38 -38.75 -20.05
C PRO A 2 -29.96 -40.17 -20.13
N GLN A 3 -31.04 -40.33 -20.89
CA GLN A 3 -31.61 -41.64 -21.20
C GLN A 3 -30.95 -42.13 -22.49
N PHE A 4 -30.32 -43.30 -22.43
CA PHE A 4 -29.64 -43.93 -23.56
C PHE A 4 -30.54 -45.02 -24.12
N TYR A 5 -30.73 -45.04 -25.44
CA TYR A 5 -31.61 -46.02 -26.10
C TYR A 5 -30.91 -47.36 -26.31
N ASN A 6 -29.58 -47.39 -26.33
CA ASN A 6 -28.82 -48.62 -26.49
C ASN A 6 -27.44 -48.57 -25.81
N LYS A 7 -26.79 -49.73 -25.72
CA LYS A 7 -25.49 -49.90 -25.05
C LYS A 7 -24.34 -49.18 -25.77
N GLN A 8 -24.39 -49.06 -27.09
CA GLN A 8 -23.34 -48.38 -27.87
C GLN A 8 -23.34 -46.87 -27.56
N GLU A 9 -24.51 -46.26 -27.49
CA GLU A 9 -24.69 -44.84 -27.16
C GLU A 9 -24.17 -44.50 -25.75
N TYR A 10 -24.36 -45.42 -24.80
CA TYR A 10 -23.79 -45.28 -23.45
C TYR A 10 -22.25 -45.32 -23.46
N GLU A 11 -21.65 -46.25 -24.20
CA GLU A 11 -20.19 -46.36 -24.27
C GLU A 11 -19.55 -45.17 -25.00
N GLU A 12 -20.20 -44.66 -26.05
CA GLU A 12 -19.76 -43.43 -26.74
C GLU A 12 -19.83 -42.20 -25.83
N TRP A 13 -20.95 -42.04 -25.10
CA TRP A 13 -21.08 -40.95 -24.13
C TRP A 13 -20.02 -41.04 -23.03
N LYS A 14 -19.75 -42.25 -22.53
CA LYS A 14 -18.76 -42.52 -21.49
C LYS A 14 -17.33 -42.24 -22.00
N ALA A 15 -16.98 -42.70 -23.20
CA ALA A 15 -15.70 -42.42 -23.83
C ALA A 15 -15.50 -40.92 -24.08
N LYS A 16 -16.52 -40.21 -24.57
CA LYS A 16 -16.49 -38.76 -24.79
C LYS A 16 -16.33 -37.98 -23.48
N LYS A 17 -16.96 -38.46 -22.39
CA LYS A 17 -16.83 -37.86 -21.05
C LYS A 17 -15.48 -38.12 -20.42
N LEU A 18 -14.88 -39.29 -20.65
CA LEU A 18 -13.52 -39.63 -20.21
C LEU A 18 -12.47 -38.84 -21.00
N LEU A 19 -12.63 -38.70 -22.31
CA LEU A 19 -11.80 -37.85 -23.15
C LEU A 19 -11.86 -36.38 -22.70
N ASN A 20 -13.07 -35.86 -22.44
CA ASN A 20 -13.27 -34.49 -21.94
C ASN A 20 -12.77 -34.27 -20.49
N ARG A 21 -12.63 -35.35 -19.70
CA ARG A 21 -11.94 -35.30 -18.39
C ARG A 21 -10.41 -35.37 -18.53
N SER A 22 -9.90 -36.10 -19.52
CA SER A 22 -8.46 -36.23 -19.77
C SER A 22 -7.85 -35.02 -20.48
N SER A 23 -8.65 -34.24 -21.22
CA SER A 23 -8.24 -33.04 -21.98
C SER A 23 -7.92 -31.81 -21.12
N GLY A 24 -7.63 -31.99 -19.83
CA GLY A 24 -7.03 -30.93 -19.00
C GLY A 24 -7.90 -29.69 -18.81
N VAL A 25 -9.23 -29.82 -18.83
CA VAL A 25 -10.10 -28.76 -18.32
C VAL A 25 -10.06 -28.82 -16.80
N LEU A 26 -8.94 -28.34 -16.25
CA LEU A 26 -8.85 -27.97 -14.85
C LEU A 26 -10.07 -27.11 -14.49
N PRO A 27 -10.72 -27.35 -13.34
CA PRO A 27 -11.88 -26.56 -12.93
C PRO A 27 -11.50 -25.08 -13.01
N ALA A 28 -12.41 -24.26 -13.55
CA ALA A 28 -12.20 -22.83 -13.80
C ALA A 28 -11.56 -22.07 -12.62
N LYS A 29 -11.75 -22.58 -11.40
CA LYS A 29 -11.09 -22.19 -10.15
C LYS A 29 -9.55 -22.10 -10.21
N ASN A 30 -8.87 -22.93 -11.00
CA ASN A 30 -7.40 -22.89 -11.14
C ASN A 30 -6.90 -21.92 -12.22
N ARG A 31 -7.76 -21.49 -13.17
CA ARG A 31 -7.40 -20.43 -14.14
C ARG A 31 -7.48 -19.04 -13.53
N GLU A 32 -8.21 -18.86 -12.44
CA GLU A 32 -8.24 -17.57 -11.71
C GLU A 32 -6.93 -17.31 -10.97
N MET A 33 -6.34 -18.33 -10.31
CA MET A 33 -5.04 -18.18 -9.63
C MET A 33 -3.87 -17.84 -10.58
N SER A 34 -3.95 -18.21 -11.86
CA SER A 34 -2.93 -17.90 -12.88
C SER A 34 -3.24 -16.64 -13.70
N ARG A 35 -4.44 -16.07 -13.54
CA ARG A 35 -4.83 -14.74 -14.09
C ARG A 35 -4.55 -13.58 -13.13
N LEU A 36 -4.02 -13.87 -11.93
CA LEU A 36 -3.87 -12.96 -10.78
C LEU A 36 -2.96 -11.73 -10.95
N ALA A 37 -2.50 -11.42 -12.16
CA ALA A 37 -1.64 -10.27 -12.32
C ALA A 37 -1.86 -9.60 -13.68
N GLY A 38 -3.08 -9.09 -13.90
CA GLY A 38 -3.26 -8.02 -14.85
C GLY A 38 -2.34 -6.84 -14.48
N THR A 39 -2.04 -5.98 -15.44
CA THR A 39 -1.09 -4.87 -15.25
C THR A 39 -1.48 -3.98 -14.06
N LYS A 40 -2.77 -3.90 -13.72
CA LYS A 40 -3.32 -3.07 -12.64
C LYS A 40 -3.11 -3.70 -11.28
N GLU A 41 -3.37 -5.00 -11.14
CA GLU A 41 -3.10 -5.81 -9.95
C GLU A 41 -1.63 -5.69 -9.58
N LYS A 42 -0.73 -5.86 -10.56
CA LYS A 42 0.73 -5.74 -10.35
C LYS A 42 1.11 -4.37 -9.81
N VAL A 43 0.63 -3.30 -10.44
CA VAL A 43 0.92 -1.92 -10.01
C VAL A 43 0.41 -1.68 -8.59
N GLY A 44 -0.78 -2.16 -8.25
CA GLY A 44 -1.33 -2.05 -6.91
C GLY A 44 -0.49 -2.82 -5.87
N LEU A 45 -0.02 -4.01 -6.23
CA LEU A 45 0.79 -4.87 -5.36
C LEU A 45 2.17 -4.26 -5.11
N PHE A 46 2.81 -3.68 -6.13
CA PHE A 46 4.03 -2.89 -5.96
C PHE A 46 3.80 -1.67 -5.07
N GLY A 47 2.65 -0.98 -5.23
CA GLY A 47 2.27 0.13 -4.36
C GLY A 47 2.15 -0.28 -2.90
N VAL A 48 1.47 -1.38 -2.61
CA VAL A 48 1.34 -1.95 -1.25
C VAL A 48 2.71 -2.28 -0.66
N ILE A 49 3.59 -2.92 -1.43
CA ILE A 49 4.95 -3.24 -0.98
C ILE A 49 5.74 -1.96 -0.68
N ALA A 50 5.70 -0.97 -1.59
CA ALA A 50 6.39 0.29 -1.42
C ALA A 50 5.89 1.07 -0.19
N VAL A 51 4.57 1.15 0.04
CA VAL A 51 4.02 1.78 1.25
C VAL A 51 4.47 1.02 2.50
N SER A 52 4.37 -0.30 2.49
CA SER A 52 4.71 -1.13 3.66
C SER A 52 6.18 -0.98 4.04
N ILE A 53 7.10 -0.95 3.06
CA ILE A 53 8.52 -0.70 3.29
C ILE A 53 8.74 0.76 3.71
N GLY A 54 8.09 1.71 3.04
CA GLY A 54 8.23 3.15 3.29
C GLY A 54 7.91 3.56 4.72
N VAL A 55 6.95 2.90 5.37
CA VAL A 55 6.60 3.16 6.78
C VAL A 55 7.77 2.85 7.74
N PHE A 56 8.61 1.87 7.40
CA PHE A 56 9.78 1.49 8.21
C PHE A 56 11.06 2.22 7.82
N LEU A 57 11.05 2.97 6.71
CA LEU A 57 12.21 3.77 6.31
C LEU A 57 12.31 5.05 7.15
N PRO A 58 13.53 5.61 7.30
CA PRO A 58 13.71 6.89 7.95
C PRO A 58 12.88 7.96 7.22
N PHE A 59 12.07 8.68 8.00
CA PHE A 59 11.18 9.72 7.49
C PHE A 59 11.86 11.09 7.54
N PHE A 60 12.56 11.35 8.64
CA PHE A 60 13.44 12.51 8.78
C PHE A 60 14.64 12.15 9.64
N LYS A 61 15.72 12.93 9.47
CA LYS A 61 16.91 12.84 10.31
C LYS A 61 17.02 14.06 11.18
N SER A 62 17.15 13.85 12.48
CA SER A 62 17.52 14.89 13.43
C SER A 62 18.97 14.69 13.89
N PRO A 63 19.78 15.76 14.00
CA PRO A 63 21.13 15.66 14.57
C PRO A 63 21.15 15.14 16.01
N VAL A 64 20.08 15.37 16.78
CA VAL A 64 20.00 15.05 18.21
C VAL A 64 19.55 13.63 18.44
N ILE A 65 18.51 13.20 17.73
CA ILE A 65 17.80 11.94 17.97
C ILE A 65 18.14 10.87 16.90
N GLY A 66 18.88 11.24 15.86
CA GLY A 66 19.18 10.37 14.73
C GLY A 66 18.04 10.29 13.70
N GLY A 67 18.06 9.24 12.88
CA GLY A 67 17.02 8.96 11.89
C GLY A 67 15.76 8.42 12.56
N VAL A 68 14.64 9.12 12.39
CA VAL A 68 13.34 8.71 12.92
C VAL A 68 12.52 8.13 11.78
N THR A 69 12.09 6.88 11.92
CA THR A 69 11.20 6.22 10.96
C THR A 69 9.80 6.78 11.04
N TYR A 70 9.04 6.72 9.94
CA TYR A 70 7.63 7.14 9.95
C TYR A 70 6.81 6.37 10.99
N PHE A 71 7.14 5.09 11.20
CA PHE A 71 6.54 4.27 12.24
C PHE A 71 6.67 4.84 13.66
N GLY A 72 7.71 5.62 13.96
CA GLY A 72 7.85 6.34 15.24
C GLY A 72 7.54 5.51 16.50
N ASN A 73 8.06 4.28 16.62
CA ASN A 73 7.71 3.34 17.71
C ASN A 73 6.21 3.00 17.84
N GLY A 74 5.44 3.06 16.75
CA GLY A 74 4.01 2.78 16.74
C GLY A 74 3.13 4.00 16.98
N GLU A 75 3.64 5.23 16.79
CA GLU A 75 2.79 6.42 16.72
C GLU A 75 1.65 6.19 15.70
N GLY A 76 0.43 6.53 16.11
CA GLY A 76 -0.81 6.03 15.49
C GLY A 76 -0.96 6.33 13.99
N ASP A 77 -0.34 7.40 13.49
CA ASP A 77 -0.44 7.81 12.07
C ASP A 77 0.17 6.76 11.13
N ALA A 78 1.29 6.16 11.51
CA ALA A 78 1.93 5.13 10.70
C ALA A 78 1.17 3.80 10.72
N VAL A 79 0.54 3.49 11.85
CA VAL A 79 -0.34 2.33 11.98
C VAL A 79 -1.53 2.48 11.05
N MET A 80 -2.10 3.68 10.91
CA MET A 80 -3.21 3.93 9.97
C MET A 80 -2.80 3.66 8.51
N LEU A 81 -1.60 4.09 8.11
CA LEU A 81 -1.07 3.83 6.76
C LEU A 81 -0.81 2.34 6.52
N LEU A 82 -0.30 1.63 7.53
CA LEU A 82 -0.07 0.19 7.44
C LEU A 82 -1.40 -0.57 7.34
N VAL A 83 -2.41 -0.18 8.13
CA VAL A 83 -3.78 -0.72 8.03
C VAL A 83 -4.37 -0.44 6.64
N ALA A 84 -4.20 0.76 6.10
CA ALA A 84 -4.64 1.09 4.75
C ALA A 84 -3.95 0.23 3.68
N SER A 85 -2.66 -0.07 3.86
CA SER A 85 -1.88 -0.98 3.01
C SER A 85 -2.42 -2.40 3.06
N VAL A 86 -2.70 -2.92 4.26
CA VAL A 86 -3.29 -4.27 4.46
C VAL A 86 -4.69 -4.35 3.84
N ILE A 87 -5.54 -3.35 4.05
CA ILE A 87 -6.86 -3.28 3.40
C ILE A 87 -6.70 -3.30 1.88
N SER A 88 -5.79 -2.48 1.34
CA SER A 88 -5.52 -2.45 -0.10
C SER A 88 -5.06 -3.81 -0.63
N LEU A 89 -4.19 -4.51 0.10
CA LEU A 89 -3.74 -5.86 -0.24
C LEU A 89 -4.91 -6.85 -0.28
N VAL A 90 -5.77 -6.85 0.75
CA VAL A 90 -6.96 -7.72 0.81
C VAL A 90 -7.90 -7.43 -0.35
N LEU A 91 -8.13 -6.16 -0.69
CA LEU A 91 -8.96 -5.76 -1.82
C LEU A 91 -8.39 -6.22 -3.17
N ILE A 92 -7.06 -6.17 -3.35
CA ILE A 92 -6.38 -6.71 -4.53
C ILE A 92 -6.58 -8.22 -4.61
N LEU A 93 -6.43 -8.95 -3.49
CA LEU A 93 -6.58 -10.41 -3.44
C LEU A 93 -8.01 -10.89 -3.74
N ILE A 94 -9.02 -10.14 -3.31
CA ILE A 94 -10.44 -10.45 -3.58
C ILE A 94 -10.88 -9.86 -4.95
N ASN A 95 -9.95 -9.25 -5.70
CA ASN A 95 -10.19 -8.63 -7.01
C ASN A 95 -11.30 -7.55 -6.98
N ARG A 96 -11.45 -6.86 -5.85
CA ARG A 96 -12.43 -5.77 -5.62
C ARG A 96 -11.80 -4.40 -5.89
N MET A 97 -11.21 -4.25 -7.07
CA MET A 97 -10.42 -3.07 -7.47
C MET A 97 -11.18 -1.73 -7.39
N LYS A 98 -12.52 -1.74 -7.48
CA LYS A 98 -13.34 -0.52 -7.34
C LYS A 98 -13.19 0.15 -5.96
N TRP A 99 -12.91 -0.63 -4.92
CA TRP A 99 -12.83 -0.13 -3.55
C TRP A 99 -11.43 0.36 -3.17
N ILE A 100 -10.41 0.10 -3.99
CA ILE A 100 -9.03 0.51 -3.73
C ILE A 100 -8.89 2.03 -3.75
N TRP A 101 -9.75 2.73 -4.50
CA TRP A 101 -9.79 4.19 -4.47
C TRP A 101 -10.06 4.74 -3.06
N LEU A 102 -10.89 4.06 -2.27
CA LEU A 102 -11.17 4.46 -0.89
C LEU A 102 -9.96 4.24 0.02
N SER A 103 -9.29 3.08 -0.09
CA SER A 103 -8.11 2.79 0.75
C SER A 103 -6.90 3.64 0.35
N GLY A 104 -6.68 3.87 -0.94
CA GLY A 104 -5.62 4.76 -1.45
C GLY A 104 -5.87 6.21 -1.07
N GLY A 105 -7.11 6.69 -1.21
CA GLY A 105 -7.51 8.04 -0.78
C GLY A 105 -7.35 8.23 0.73
N TRP A 106 -7.77 7.24 1.52
CA TRP A 106 -7.55 7.23 2.97
C TRP A 106 -6.05 7.28 3.33
N GLY A 107 -5.22 6.51 2.63
CA GLY A 107 -3.77 6.54 2.79
C GLY A 107 -3.17 7.92 2.47
N LEU A 108 -3.65 8.59 1.43
CA LEU A 108 -3.20 9.94 1.08
C LEU A 108 -3.59 10.97 2.15
N VAL A 109 -4.84 10.93 2.63
CA VAL A 109 -5.34 11.85 3.66
C VAL A 109 -4.57 11.67 4.96
N THR A 110 -4.41 10.42 5.42
CA THR A 110 -3.64 10.12 6.64
C THR A 110 -2.18 10.55 6.51
N PHE A 111 -1.53 10.30 5.37
CA PHE A 111 -0.17 10.77 5.10
C PHE A 111 -0.06 12.30 5.17
N THR A 112 -1.02 13.01 4.56
CA THR A 112 -1.03 14.48 4.51
C THR A 112 -1.25 15.09 5.90
N LEU A 113 -2.19 14.53 6.69
CA LEU A 113 -2.43 14.95 8.07
C LEU A 113 -1.20 14.72 8.93
N SER A 114 -0.51 13.61 8.74
CA SER A 114 0.71 13.30 9.48
C SER A 114 1.85 14.28 9.15
N LEU A 115 2.00 14.67 7.87
CA LEU A 115 2.93 15.72 7.46
C LEU A 115 2.59 17.08 8.11
N TYR A 116 1.30 17.40 8.20
CA TYR A 116 0.86 18.62 8.87
C TYR A 116 1.17 18.60 10.37
N ASN A 117 0.82 17.51 11.05
CA ASN A 117 1.13 17.28 12.47
C ASN A 117 2.64 17.34 12.75
N PHE A 118 3.46 16.85 11.82
CA PHE A 118 4.90 16.92 11.92
C PHE A 118 5.40 18.37 11.83
N GLN A 119 4.91 19.15 10.85
CA GLN A 119 5.28 20.56 10.71
C GLN A 119 4.87 21.38 11.94
N THR A 120 3.67 21.15 12.49
CA THR A 120 3.21 21.88 13.68
C THR A 120 4.04 21.54 14.91
N LYS A 121 4.31 20.25 15.18
CA LYS A 121 5.23 19.82 16.25
C LYS A 121 6.61 20.47 16.10
N MET A 122 7.13 20.54 14.88
CA MET A 122 8.44 21.14 14.64
C MET A 122 8.45 22.65 14.93
N THR A 123 7.39 23.34 14.53
CA THR A 123 7.22 24.79 14.78
C THR A 123 7.05 25.08 16.26
N GLU A 124 6.33 24.21 16.99
CA GLU A 124 6.16 24.31 18.43
C GLU A 124 7.49 24.08 19.18
N ILE A 125 8.29 23.10 18.76
CA ILE A 125 9.63 22.87 19.31
C ILE A 125 10.50 24.11 19.08
N GLN A 126 10.56 24.65 17.86
CA GLN A 126 11.33 25.87 17.55
C GLN A 126 10.84 27.09 18.34
N GLY A 127 9.52 27.28 18.46
CA GLY A 127 8.89 28.37 19.22
C GLY A 127 9.15 28.26 20.73
N GLY A 128 9.07 27.05 21.29
CA GLY A 128 9.37 26.79 22.69
C GLY A 128 10.84 26.96 23.05
N LEU A 129 11.75 26.59 22.14
CA LEU A 129 13.20 26.79 22.29
C LEU A 129 13.59 28.28 22.19
N SER A 130 12.99 29.04 21.27
CA SER A 130 13.30 30.47 21.10
C SER A 130 12.85 31.34 22.28
N ILE A 131 11.75 30.97 22.96
CA ILE A 131 11.28 31.62 24.20
C ILE A 131 12.17 31.26 25.40
N ARG A 132 12.71 30.03 25.46
CA ARG A 132 13.54 29.58 26.59
C ARG A 132 15.02 29.95 26.48
N LEU A 133 15.47 30.42 25.31
CA LEU A 133 16.89 30.67 25.00
C LEU A 133 17.17 32.12 24.59
N THR A 134 16.28 33.06 24.91
CA THR A 134 16.44 34.48 24.51
C THR A 134 17.74 35.11 25.04
N ASP A 135 18.41 34.49 26.03
CA ASP A 135 19.65 34.97 26.65
C ASP A 135 20.79 33.92 26.73
N ASN A 136 20.76 32.85 25.92
CA ASN A 136 21.75 31.76 26.04
C ASN A 136 22.34 31.34 24.66
N PRO A 137 23.67 31.09 24.56
CA PRO A 137 24.35 30.64 23.32
C PRO A 137 23.73 29.41 22.63
N VAL A 138 22.89 28.64 23.33
CA VAL A 138 22.13 27.51 22.77
C VAL A 138 21.21 27.92 21.61
N LYS A 139 20.81 29.21 21.50
CA LYS A 139 19.99 29.72 20.39
C LYS A 139 20.65 29.51 19.01
N GLN A 140 21.97 29.71 18.90
CA GLN A 140 22.69 29.44 17.64
C GLN A 140 22.65 27.95 17.26
N TYR A 141 22.65 27.06 18.24
CA TYR A 141 22.53 25.62 18.01
C TYR A 141 21.09 25.23 17.64
N ALA A 142 20.08 25.91 18.20
CA ALA A 142 18.67 25.69 17.87
C ALA A 142 18.35 26.08 16.41
N ASP A 143 18.86 27.22 15.94
CA ASP A 143 18.71 27.66 14.54
C ASP A 143 19.45 26.68 13.59
N ALA A 144 20.67 26.26 13.95
CA ALA A 144 21.42 25.27 13.17
C ALA A 144 20.75 23.86 13.16
N MET A 145 20.00 23.52 14.20
CA MET A 145 19.23 22.27 14.27
C MET A 145 17.96 22.32 13.43
N GLY A 146 17.33 23.49 13.31
CA GLY A 146 16.16 23.70 12.44
C GLY A 146 16.48 23.43 10.97
N ASP A 147 17.63 23.93 10.50
CA ASP A 147 18.10 23.74 9.12
C ASP A 147 18.61 22.31 8.82
N ALA A 148 18.93 21.55 9.87
CA ALA A 148 19.50 20.21 9.72
C ALA A 148 18.45 19.10 9.61
N ILE A 149 17.15 19.41 9.76
CA ILE A 149 16.09 18.41 9.56
C ILE A 149 15.85 18.23 8.07
N GLN A 150 16.38 17.12 7.56
CA GLN A 150 16.21 16.73 6.17
C GLN A 150 15.18 15.62 6.07
N LEU A 151 14.31 15.73 5.06
CA LEU A 151 13.43 14.63 4.67
C LEU A 151 14.29 13.48 4.14
N GLU A 152 14.05 12.30 4.67
CA GLU A 152 14.79 11.09 4.33
C GLU A 152 14.05 10.25 3.27
N VAL A 153 14.68 9.15 2.86
CA VAL A 153 14.24 8.29 1.74
C VAL A 153 12.84 7.69 1.97
N GLY A 154 12.37 7.59 3.21
CA GLY A 154 11.03 7.07 3.50
C GLY A 154 9.90 7.90 2.88
N VAL A 155 10.05 9.23 2.83
CA VAL A 155 9.04 10.15 2.29
C VAL A 155 8.77 9.90 0.80
N PRO A 156 9.78 9.95 -0.11
CA PRO A 156 9.53 9.70 -1.53
C PRO A 156 9.06 8.26 -1.79
N VAL A 157 9.53 7.27 -1.02
CA VAL A 157 9.06 5.87 -1.17
C VAL A 157 7.57 5.74 -0.82
N LEU A 158 7.11 6.39 0.25
CA LEU A 158 5.68 6.44 0.61
C LEU A 158 4.84 7.12 -0.48
N ILE A 159 5.29 8.27 -0.98
CA ILE A 159 4.60 9.01 -2.05
C ILE A 159 4.47 8.14 -3.31
N ILE A 160 5.54 7.46 -3.72
CA ILE A 160 5.52 6.54 -4.87
C ILE A 160 4.55 5.39 -4.63
N GLY A 161 4.58 4.78 -3.44
CA GLY A 161 3.69 3.69 -3.08
C GLY A 161 2.21 4.07 -3.12
N ILE A 162 1.84 5.19 -2.48
CA ILE A 162 0.46 5.71 -2.48
C ILE A 162 0.03 6.04 -3.91
N SER A 163 0.91 6.67 -4.68
CA SER A 163 0.64 7.02 -6.09
C SER A 163 0.41 5.78 -6.94
N MET A 164 1.18 4.71 -6.75
CA MET A 164 0.96 3.42 -7.43
C MET A 164 -0.37 2.78 -7.07
N ILE A 165 -0.78 2.80 -5.79
CA ILE A 165 -2.08 2.28 -5.36
C ILE A 165 -3.22 3.07 -6.04
N LEU A 166 -3.13 4.40 -6.04
CA LEU A 166 -4.11 5.27 -6.70
C LEU A 166 -4.13 5.08 -8.23
N LEU A 167 -2.97 4.94 -8.86
CA LEU A 167 -2.83 4.66 -10.29
C LEU A 167 -3.48 3.32 -10.66
N SER A 168 -3.25 2.27 -9.87
CA SER A 168 -3.91 0.97 -10.07
C SER A 168 -5.44 1.12 -10.04
N ALA A 169 -5.93 1.88 -9.06
CA ALA A 169 -7.36 2.11 -8.88
C ALA A 169 -7.97 2.96 -10.02
N TYR A 170 -7.25 3.98 -10.51
CA TYR A 170 -7.64 4.78 -11.68
C TYR A 170 -7.62 3.99 -12.99
N LEU A 171 -6.58 3.19 -13.23
CA LEU A 171 -6.54 2.29 -14.38
C LEU A 171 -7.72 1.32 -14.37
N ASN A 172 -8.19 0.91 -13.20
CA ASN A 172 -9.37 0.07 -13.08
C ASN A 172 -10.66 0.81 -13.48
N SER A 173 -10.83 2.08 -13.08
CA SER A 173 -12.04 2.83 -13.40
C SER A 173 -12.23 3.07 -14.90
N LYS A 174 -11.13 3.19 -15.66
CA LYS A 174 -11.16 3.49 -17.10
C LYS A 174 -11.53 2.30 -18.00
N ASN A 175 -11.63 1.09 -17.45
CA ASN A 175 -12.05 -0.11 -18.19
C ASN A 175 -13.53 -0.48 -17.94
N TYR A 176 -14.29 0.40 -17.27
CA TYR A 176 -15.74 0.35 -17.20
C TYR A 176 -16.32 1.35 -18.20
#